data_AF-A0A9N9ESA0-F1
#
_entry.id   AF-A0A9N9ESA0-F1
#
_cell.length_a   1.000
_cell.length_b   1.000
_cell.length_c   1.000
_cell.angle_alpha   90.00
_cell.angle_beta   90.00
_cell.angle_gamma   90.00
#
_symmetry.space_group_name_H-M   'P 1'
#
loop_
_entity.id
_entity.type
_entity.pdbx_description
1 polymer ?
#
loop_
_entity_poly.entity_id
_entity_poly.type
_entity_poly.pdbx_seq_one_letter_code
_entity_poly.pdbx_strand_id
1 'polypeptide(L)'
;MGCNKYLPSLSQNLIEILDDDEYYDIIIEVGKDSNIEVFRAHMVILYIYGGHFSIEEYHVSGIVKVLEAVDELGLPSFEHESLSELQKFCTKIAFKEPGKIFTLSNYYSIPEKLLVSLIQHENLKMSDAQVWEHVLKWGISRNPRLFSNPSNYSIDDFVILRNTIQHCVPFIRFYNLTFKEFLDKVSPYEKILPVELYKGLLKKFMNPNNHRPSKKFESTQDD
;
A
#
# COMPACT_ATOMS: atom_id res chain seq x y z
N MET A 1 -31.19 -22.03 6.68
CA MET A 1 -32.14 -21.32 5.80
C MET A 1 -32.49 -19.99 6.46
N GLY A 2 -31.93 -18.88 5.97
CA GLY A 2 -32.28 -17.56 6.52
C GLY A 2 -31.14 -16.55 6.43
N CYS A 3 -30.86 -16.04 5.24
CA CYS A 3 -30.36 -14.68 5.04
C CYS A 3 -30.39 -14.35 3.54
N ASN A 4 -31.55 -13.92 3.04
CA ASN A 4 -31.67 -13.37 1.68
C ASN A 4 -32.74 -12.26 1.59
N LYS A 5 -33.28 -11.80 2.72
CA LYS A 5 -34.34 -10.78 2.70
C LYS A 5 -33.82 -9.36 2.50
N TYR A 6 -32.51 -9.14 2.71
CA TYR A 6 -31.89 -7.82 2.64
C TYR A 6 -31.09 -7.59 1.36
N LEU A 7 -30.83 -8.62 0.55
CA LEU A 7 -30.10 -8.48 -0.72
C LEU A 7 -30.93 -7.80 -1.82
N PRO A 8 -32.23 -8.11 -1.99
CA PRO A 8 -33.10 -7.29 -2.82
C PRO A 8 -33.11 -5.85 -2.33
N SER A 9 -33.15 -5.64 -1.01
CA SER A 9 -33.08 -4.30 -0.41
C SER A 9 -31.73 -3.62 -0.67
N LEU A 10 -30.60 -4.32 -0.63
CA LEU A 10 -29.29 -3.72 -0.90
C LEU A 10 -29.10 -3.39 -2.38
N SER A 11 -29.49 -4.29 -3.28
CA SER A 11 -29.52 -3.99 -4.72
C SER A 11 -30.46 -2.82 -5.01
N GLN A 12 -31.61 -2.78 -4.35
CA GLN A 12 -32.56 -1.67 -4.47
C GLN A 12 -31.96 -0.37 -3.91
N ASN A 13 -31.29 -0.41 -2.75
CA ASN A 13 -30.61 0.75 -2.18
C ASN A 13 -29.47 1.25 -3.07
N LEU A 14 -28.71 0.34 -3.72
CA LEU A 14 -27.66 0.73 -4.68
C LEU A 14 -28.26 1.33 -5.97
N ILE A 15 -29.46 0.88 -6.38
CA ILE A 15 -30.22 1.48 -7.49
C ILE A 15 -30.80 2.85 -7.08
N GLU A 16 -31.29 2.98 -5.85
CA GLU A 16 -31.78 4.25 -5.30
C GLU A 16 -30.66 5.27 -5.16
N ILE A 17 -29.46 4.84 -4.75
CA ILE A 17 -28.25 5.69 -4.73
C ILE A 17 -27.82 6.06 -6.16
N LEU A 18 -28.00 5.17 -7.14
CA LEU A 18 -27.70 5.44 -8.56
C LEU A 18 -28.51 6.63 -9.12
N ASP A 19 -29.75 6.77 -8.66
CA ASP A 19 -30.67 7.84 -9.05
C ASP A 19 -30.63 9.04 -8.08
N ASP A 20 -29.73 9.01 -7.08
CA ASP A 20 -29.55 10.08 -6.09
C ASP A 20 -28.53 11.12 -6.60
N ASP A 21 -28.91 12.40 -6.48
CA ASP A 21 -28.06 13.55 -6.80
C ASP A 21 -27.10 13.92 -5.65
N GLU A 22 -27.13 13.18 -4.53
CA GLU A 22 -26.23 13.37 -3.39
C GLU A 22 -25.00 12.44 -3.43
N TYR A 23 -23.85 12.95 -2.95
CA TYR A 23 -22.58 12.21 -2.78
C TYR A 23 -21.96 11.58 -4.05
N TYR A 24 -22.35 12.03 -5.25
CA TYR A 24 -21.72 11.61 -6.51
C TYR A 24 -20.22 11.96 -6.53
N ASP A 25 -19.41 11.04 -7.04
CA ASP A 25 -17.96 11.20 -7.16
C ASP A 25 -17.49 11.26 -8.63
N ILE A 26 -18.43 11.16 -9.58
CA ILE A 26 -18.17 11.30 -11.00
C ILE A 26 -19.32 12.04 -11.72
N ILE A 27 -18.94 12.84 -12.72
CA ILE A 27 -19.85 13.51 -13.64
C ILE A 27 -19.54 12.98 -15.04
N ILE A 28 -20.57 12.52 -15.75
CA ILE A 28 -20.49 12.03 -17.14
C ILE A 28 -21.19 13.04 -18.02
N GLU A 29 -20.46 13.65 -18.94
CA GLU A 29 -21.01 14.56 -19.94
C GLU A 29 -21.17 13.81 -21.27
N VAL A 30 -22.40 13.79 -21.80
CA VAL A 30 -22.74 13.10 -23.05
C VAL A 30 -23.34 14.10 -24.02
N GLY A 31 -22.76 14.20 -25.21
CA GLY A 31 -23.26 15.08 -26.26
C GLY A 31 -22.16 15.86 -26.95
N LYS A 32 -22.54 16.87 -27.74
CA LYS A 32 -21.60 17.70 -28.48
C LYS A 32 -22.11 19.14 -28.59
N ASP A 33 -21.18 20.08 -28.51
CA ASP A 33 -21.41 21.53 -28.62
C ASP A 33 -22.43 22.04 -27.58
N SER A 34 -23.54 22.65 -28.02
CA SER A 34 -24.56 23.23 -27.14
C SER A 34 -25.55 22.20 -26.55
N ASN A 35 -25.46 20.93 -26.96
CA ASN A 35 -26.34 19.85 -26.50
C ASN A 35 -25.52 18.84 -25.70
N ILE A 36 -25.00 19.27 -24.55
CA ILE A 36 -24.34 18.39 -23.58
C ILE A 36 -25.33 18.10 -22.46
N GLU A 37 -25.61 16.82 -22.26
CA GLU A 37 -26.32 16.31 -21.08
C GLU A 37 -25.31 15.88 -20.02
N VAL A 38 -25.64 16.17 -18.76
CA VAL A 38 -24.75 15.94 -17.62
C VAL A 38 -25.41 14.92 -16.71
N PHE A 39 -24.73 13.80 -16.46
CA PHE A 39 -25.14 12.73 -15.56
C PHE A 39 -24.22 12.71 -14.35
N ARG A 40 -24.80 12.69 -13.15
CA ARG A 40 -24.06 12.49 -11.90
C ARG A 40 -24.16 11.02 -11.54
N ALA A 41 -23.07 10.44 -11.07
CA ALA A 41 -23.06 9.03 -10.73
C ALA A 41 -22.00 8.70 -9.66
N HIS A 42 -22.06 7.46 -9.16
CA HIS A 42 -21.12 6.91 -8.20
C HIS A 42 -20.24 5.87 -8.89
N MET A 43 -18.94 6.12 -8.97
CA MET A 43 -17.97 5.28 -9.71
C MET A 43 -18.02 3.82 -9.31
N VAL A 44 -18.18 3.54 -8.01
CA VAL A 44 -18.25 2.16 -7.49
C VAL A 44 -19.46 1.43 -8.07
N ILE A 45 -20.59 2.10 -8.24
CA ILE A 45 -21.83 1.50 -8.73
C ILE A 45 -21.76 1.31 -10.25
N LEU A 46 -21.30 2.33 -10.99
CA LEU A 46 -21.08 2.23 -12.44
C LEU A 46 -20.13 1.08 -12.81
N TYR A 47 -19.14 0.81 -11.96
CA TYR A 47 -18.20 -0.28 -12.18
C TYR A 47 -18.83 -1.66 -11.92
N ILE A 48 -19.62 -1.79 -10.84
CA ILE A 48 -20.35 -3.02 -10.50
C ILE A 48 -21.30 -3.41 -11.62
N TYR A 49 -21.96 -2.45 -12.28
CA TYR A 49 -22.93 -2.71 -13.34
C TYR A 49 -22.33 -2.69 -14.76
N GLY A 50 -21.28 -1.90 -15.02
CA GLY A 50 -20.78 -1.61 -16.38
C GLY A 50 -19.59 -2.44 -16.84
N GLY A 51 -18.84 -3.07 -15.94
CA GLY A 51 -17.79 -4.06 -16.27
C GLY A 51 -16.56 -3.58 -17.09
N HIS A 52 -16.57 -2.39 -17.68
CA HIS A 52 -15.48 -1.87 -18.52
C HIS A 52 -15.36 -0.34 -18.41
N PHE A 53 -14.47 0.13 -17.53
CA PHE A 53 -13.97 1.51 -17.52
C PHE A 53 -12.43 1.50 -17.53
N SER A 54 -11.81 2.41 -18.30
CA SER A 54 -10.35 2.54 -18.41
C SER A 54 -9.79 3.28 -17.19
N ILE A 55 -8.78 2.66 -16.55
CA ILE A 55 -8.38 2.90 -15.16
C ILE A 55 -7.23 3.91 -15.11
N GLU A 56 -7.54 5.20 -15.07
CA GLU A 56 -6.57 6.26 -14.73
C GLU A 56 -6.85 6.79 -13.31
N GLU A 57 -5.81 6.80 -12.47
CA GLU A 57 -5.63 7.38 -11.11
C GLU A 57 -6.78 7.25 -10.07
N TYR A 58 -7.99 7.72 -10.38
CA TYR A 58 -9.19 7.68 -9.54
C TYR A 58 -9.64 6.26 -9.15
N HIS A 59 -9.36 5.28 -10.01
CA HIS A 59 -9.77 3.89 -9.78
C HIS A 59 -8.92 3.14 -8.74
N VAL A 60 -7.61 3.41 -8.62
CA VAL A 60 -6.77 2.72 -7.61
C VAL A 60 -7.09 3.26 -6.21
N SER A 61 -7.40 4.55 -6.10
CA SER A 61 -7.90 5.16 -4.86
C SER A 61 -9.26 4.57 -4.45
N GLY A 62 -10.18 4.36 -5.40
CA GLY A 62 -11.44 3.67 -5.16
C GLY A 62 -11.25 2.22 -4.68
N ILE A 63 -10.33 1.48 -5.29
CA ILE A 63 -9.99 0.10 -4.86
C ILE A 63 -9.46 0.09 -3.43
N VAL A 64 -8.59 1.02 -3.05
CA VAL A 64 -8.07 1.13 -1.68
C VAL A 64 -9.22 1.37 -0.68
N LYS A 65 -10.15 2.28 -0.98
CA LYS A 65 -11.31 2.55 -0.13
C LYS A 65 -12.23 1.34 0.02
N VAL A 66 -12.48 0.59 -1.06
CA VAL A 66 -13.29 -0.64 -1.00
C VAL A 66 -12.59 -1.71 -0.16
N LEU A 67 -11.28 -1.89 -0.33
CA LEU A 67 -10.51 -2.86 0.46
C LEU A 67 -10.42 -2.47 1.95
N GLU A 68 -10.35 -1.18 2.24
CA GLU A 68 -10.44 -0.63 3.60
C GLU A 68 -11.82 -0.89 4.22
N ALA A 69 -12.90 -0.53 3.53
CA ALA A 69 -14.27 -0.76 4.01
C ALA A 69 -14.56 -2.25 4.25
N VAL A 70 -14.06 -3.14 3.39
CA VAL A 70 -14.23 -4.61 3.57
C VAL A 70 -13.50 -5.11 4.83
N ASP A 71 -12.35 -4.53 5.17
CA ASP A 71 -11.57 -4.90 6.36
C ASP A 71 -12.19 -4.32 7.65
N GLU A 72 -12.58 -3.03 7.64
CA GLU A 72 -13.22 -2.37 8.79
C GLU A 72 -14.54 -3.02 9.20
N LEU A 73 -15.33 -3.47 8.24
CA LEU A 73 -16.59 -4.15 8.52
C LEU A 73 -16.40 -5.54 9.13
N GLY A 74 -15.16 -6.03 9.26
CA GLY A 74 -14.85 -7.28 9.95
C GLY A 74 -15.64 -8.45 9.39
N LEU A 75 -15.68 -8.57 8.05
CA LEU A 75 -16.50 -9.56 7.34
C LEU A 75 -15.69 -10.79 6.86
N PRO A 76 -15.02 -11.59 7.71
CA PRO A 76 -14.54 -12.90 7.30
C PRO A 76 -15.63 -13.99 7.35
N SER A 77 -16.88 -13.67 7.70
CA SER A 77 -17.91 -14.66 8.04
C SER A 77 -19.24 -14.57 7.27
N PHE A 78 -19.41 -13.61 6.34
CA PHE A 78 -20.51 -13.72 5.39
C PHE A 78 -20.01 -14.51 4.19
N GLU A 79 -20.42 -15.78 4.12
CA GLU A 79 -20.33 -16.71 2.99
C GLU A 79 -21.14 -16.19 1.77
N HIS A 80 -21.01 -14.90 1.43
CA HIS A 80 -21.63 -14.33 0.26
C HIS A 80 -20.62 -14.28 -0.88
N GLU A 81 -20.89 -15.15 -1.86
CA GLU A 81 -20.09 -15.37 -3.06
C GLU A 81 -19.72 -14.04 -3.76
N SER A 82 -20.65 -13.10 -3.86
CA SER A 82 -20.51 -11.79 -4.51
C SER A 82 -19.56 -10.79 -3.82
N LEU A 83 -19.55 -10.73 -2.48
CA LEU A 83 -18.59 -9.89 -1.74
C LEU A 83 -17.18 -10.49 -1.80
N SER A 84 -17.08 -11.83 -1.78
CA SER A 84 -15.81 -12.52 -2.03
C SER A 84 -15.33 -12.27 -3.47
N GLU A 85 -16.23 -12.23 -4.44
CA GLU A 85 -15.90 -11.91 -5.83
C GLU A 85 -15.43 -10.47 -6.00
N LEU A 86 -16.09 -9.50 -5.37
CA LEU A 86 -15.65 -8.11 -5.37
C LEU A 86 -14.28 -7.96 -4.69
N GLN A 87 -14.07 -8.59 -3.54
CA GLN A 87 -12.78 -8.59 -2.87
C GLN A 87 -11.69 -9.23 -3.73
N LYS A 88 -11.95 -10.41 -4.31
CA LYS A 88 -11.04 -11.09 -5.26
C LYS A 88 -10.74 -10.21 -6.46
N PHE A 89 -11.74 -9.48 -6.94
CA PHE A 89 -11.62 -8.59 -8.07
C PHE A 89 -10.75 -7.35 -7.76
N CYS A 90 -11.06 -6.63 -6.68
CA CYS A 90 -10.28 -5.49 -6.20
C CYS A 90 -8.82 -5.90 -5.91
N THR A 91 -8.65 -7.06 -5.28
CA THR A 91 -7.34 -7.72 -5.06
C THR A 91 -6.66 -7.94 -6.42
N LYS A 92 -7.30 -8.61 -7.38
CA LYS A 92 -6.72 -8.87 -8.70
C LYS A 92 -6.25 -7.61 -9.42
N ILE A 93 -7.00 -6.51 -9.35
CA ILE A 93 -6.54 -5.22 -9.91
C ILE A 93 -5.37 -4.66 -9.12
N ALA A 94 -5.49 -4.57 -7.80
CA ALA A 94 -4.44 -4.06 -6.90
C ALA A 94 -3.09 -4.76 -7.15
N PHE A 95 -3.13 -6.08 -7.35
CA PHE A 95 -1.96 -6.92 -7.57
C PHE A 95 -1.48 -7.00 -9.02
N LYS A 96 -2.21 -6.41 -9.98
CA LYS A 96 -1.74 -6.28 -11.37
C LYS A 96 -0.55 -5.33 -11.45
N GLU A 97 -0.60 -4.23 -10.69
CA GLU A 97 0.45 -3.22 -10.60
C GLU A 97 0.61 -2.71 -9.16
N PRO A 98 1.10 -3.55 -8.23
CA PRO A 98 1.10 -3.22 -6.79
C PRO A 98 1.96 -1.98 -6.47
N GLY A 99 2.94 -1.65 -7.31
CA GLY A 99 3.72 -0.42 -7.18
C GLY A 99 2.89 0.86 -7.29
N LYS A 100 1.81 0.87 -8.08
CA LYS A 100 0.91 2.04 -8.23
C LYS A 100 0.11 2.34 -6.96
N ILE A 101 -0.07 1.36 -6.07
CA ILE A 101 -0.75 1.61 -4.79
C ILE A 101 0.13 2.50 -3.91
N PHE A 102 1.44 2.23 -3.87
CA PHE A 102 2.40 3.01 -3.09
C PHE A 102 2.60 4.44 -3.59
N THR A 103 2.12 4.79 -4.80
CA THR A 103 2.15 6.16 -5.33
C THR A 103 0.92 6.97 -4.96
N LEU A 104 -0.14 6.35 -4.42
CA LEU A 104 -1.34 7.07 -3.99
C LEU A 104 -1.06 7.95 -2.77
N SER A 105 -1.80 9.04 -2.62
CA SER A 105 -1.68 9.92 -1.44
C SER A 105 -2.20 9.26 -0.15
N ASN A 106 -3.14 8.32 -0.26
CA ASN A 106 -3.88 7.72 0.84
C ASN A 106 -3.59 6.22 1.09
N TYR A 107 -2.58 5.62 0.46
CA TYR A 107 -2.30 4.18 0.64
C TYR A 107 -1.98 3.80 2.10
N TYR A 108 -1.58 4.76 2.91
CA TYR A 108 -1.39 4.64 4.35
C TYR A 108 -2.61 4.09 5.11
N SER A 109 -3.80 4.24 4.53
CA SER A 109 -5.07 3.80 5.10
C SER A 109 -5.32 2.30 4.89
N ILE A 110 -4.52 1.63 4.03
CA ILE A 110 -4.72 0.21 3.79
C ILE A 110 -4.52 -0.63 5.06
N PRO A 111 -5.28 -1.73 5.22
CA PRO A 111 -5.07 -2.71 6.27
C PRO A 111 -3.65 -3.31 6.26
N GLU A 112 -3.13 -3.67 7.43
CA GLU A 112 -1.81 -4.31 7.56
C GLU A 112 -1.71 -5.59 6.71
N LYS A 113 -2.78 -6.39 6.70
CA LYS A 113 -2.85 -7.63 5.92
C LYS A 113 -2.67 -7.36 4.42
N LEU A 114 -3.31 -6.31 3.90
CA LEU A 114 -3.17 -5.91 2.50
C LEU A 114 -1.76 -5.39 2.23
N LEU A 115 -1.20 -4.57 3.11
CA LEU A 115 0.20 -4.11 3.00
C LEU A 115 1.16 -5.30 2.93
N VAL A 116 1.01 -6.29 3.82
CA VAL A 116 1.82 -7.52 3.82
C VAL A 116 1.69 -8.28 2.51
N SER A 117 0.48 -8.44 1.98
CA SER A 117 0.29 -9.09 0.68
C SER A 117 0.95 -8.30 -0.47
N LEU A 118 0.88 -6.96 -0.45
CA LEU A 118 1.52 -6.10 -1.46
C LEU A 118 3.04 -6.22 -1.46
N ILE A 119 3.69 -6.18 -0.29
CA ILE A 119 5.15 -6.28 -0.17
C ILE A 119 5.69 -7.67 -0.54
N GLN A 120 4.90 -8.73 -0.37
CA GLN A 120 5.26 -10.10 -0.75
C GLN A 120 5.11 -10.36 -2.25
N HIS A 121 4.39 -9.51 -2.97
CA HIS A 121 3.96 -9.82 -4.32
C HIS A 121 5.12 -9.81 -5.32
N GLU A 122 5.23 -10.88 -6.11
CA GLU A 122 6.35 -11.12 -7.04
C GLU A 122 6.50 -10.01 -8.10
N ASN A 123 5.38 -9.44 -8.54
CA ASN A 123 5.34 -8.37 -9.54
C ASN A 123 5.63 -6.97 -8.96
N LEU A 124 5.98 -6.85 -7.68
CA LEU A 124 6.32 -5.56 -7.08
C LEU A 124 7.67 -5.06 -7.63
N LYS A 125 7.58 -4.19 -8.64
CA LYS A 125 8.74 -3.56 -9.30
C LYS A 125 9.21 -2.34 -8.50
N MET A 126 9.80 -2.57 -7.33
CA MET A 126 10.45 -1.52 -6.52
C MET A 126 11.64 -2.08 -5.74
N SER A 127 12.60 -1.23 -5.37
CA SER A 127 13.76 -1.69 -4.60
C SER A 127 13.38 -2.05 -3.16
N ASP A 128 14.11 -2.97 -2.54
CA ASP A 128 13.86 -3.36 -1.15
C ASP A 128 14.02 -2.18 -0.17
N ALA A 129 14.85 -1.18 -0.53
CA ALA A 129 14.94 0.07 0.21
C ALA A 129 13.67 0.92 0.10
N GLN A 130 13.04 0.98 -1.08
CA GLN A 130 11.76 1.68 -1.26
C GLN A 130 10.64 0.96 -0.49
N VAL A 131 10.59 -0.38 -0.53
CA VAL A 131 9.63 -1.16 0.27
C VAL A 131 9.76 -0.79 1.75
N TRP A 132 10.98 -0.76 2.28
CA TRP A 132 11.24 -0.38 3.67
C TRP A 132 10.74 1.04 4.00
N GLU A 133 11.00 2.01 3.13
CA GLU A 133 10.53 3.39 3.32
C GLU A 133 8.99 3.47 3.32
N HIS A 134 8.31 2.72 2.45
CA HIS A 134 6.85 2.67 2.43
C HIS A 134 6.28 2.03 3.69
N VAL A 135 6.89 0.95 4.20
CA VAL A 135 6.51 0.31 5.47
C VAL A 135 6.69 1.27 6.65
N LEU A 136 7.81 2.00 6.71
CA LEU A 136 8.03 3.03 7.74
C LEU A 136 6.99 4.14 7.67
N LYS A 137 6.73 4.69 6.48
CA LYS A 137 5.73 5.75 6.31
C LYS A 137 4.32 5.27 6.69
N TRP A 138 3.95 4.05 6.31
CA TRP A 138 2.70 3.42 6.77
C TRP A 138 2.68 3.31 8.29
N GLY A 139 3.69 2.74 8.93
CA GLY A 139 3.73 2.61 10.38
C GLY A 139 3.69 3.96 11.13
N ILE A 140 4.35 4.99 10.61
CA ILE A 140 4.29 6.36 11.16
C ILE A 140 2.88 6.95 11.00
N SER A 141 2.26 6.79 9.84
CA SER A 141 0.92 7.33 9.57
C SER A 141 -0.17 6.72 10.47
N ARG A 142 -0.01 5.45 10.88
CA ARG A 142 -0.92 4.77 11.83
C ARG A 142 -0.78 5.30 13.26
N ASN A 143 0.25 6.07 13.55
CA ASN A 143 0.56 6.57 14.88
C ASN A 143 0.84 8.07 14.83
N PRO A 144 -0.19 8.93 14.87
CA PRO A 144 -0.05 10.39 14.65
C PRO A 144 0.89 11.11 15.62
N ARG A 145 1.25 10.48 16.75
CA ARG A 145 2.24 11.03 17.70
C ARG A 145 3.70 10.85 17.26
N LEU A 146 3.97 10.01 16.26
CA LEU A 146 5.32 9.75 15.78
C LEU A 146 5.79 10.86 14.85
N PHE A 147 7.01 11.34 15.06
CA PHE A 147 7.66 12.25 14.14
C PHE A 147 8.09 11.52 12.86
N SER A 148 8.30 12.27 11.77
CA SER A 148 8.87 11.68 10.55
C SER A 148 10.36 11.34 10.68
N ASN A 149 11.07 12.01 11.60
CA ASN A 149 12.50 11.79 11.83
C ASN A 149 12.73 10.97 13.13
N PRO A 150 13.39 9.80 13.06
CA PRO A 150 13.64 8.94 14.22
C PRO A 150 14.60 9.55 15.25
N SER A 151 15.38 10.58 14.89
CA SER A 151 16.25 11.29 15.87
C SER A 151 15.47 11.93 17.01
N ASN A 152 14.17 12.18 16.82
CA ASN A 152 13.28 12.75 17.83
C ASN A 152 12.50 11.69 18.64
N TYR A 153 12.77 10.40 18.44
CA TYR A 153 11.97 9.33 19.06
C TYR A 153 12.44 9.05 20.49
N SER A 154 11.46 8.96 21.39
CA SER A 154 11.65 8.32 22.69
C SER A 154 11.75 6.79 22.54
N ILE A 155 12.12 6.09 23.61
CA ILE A 155 12.12 4.62 23.64
C ILE A 155 10.70 4.08 23.36
N ASP A 156 9.68 4.71 23.94
CA ASP A 156 8.29 4.31 23.74
C ASP A 156 7.85 4.51 22.29
N ASP A 157 8.29 5.57 21.63
CA ASP A 157 8.02 5.81 20.21
C ASP A 157 8.58 4.69 19.33
N PHE A 158 9.80 4.23 19.61
CA PHE A 158 10.36 3.05 18.94
C PHE A 158 9.57 1.76 19.23
N VAL A 159 9.03 1.58 20.44
CA VAL A 159 8.22 0.41 20.79
C VAL A 159 6.91 0.38 20.01
N ILE A 160 6.22 1.51 19.88
CA ILE A 160 5.02 1.60 19.01
C ILE A 160 5.41 1.29 17.57
N LEU A 161 6.49 1.94 17.11
CA LEU A 161 7.22 1.71 15.87
C LEU A 161 7.18 0.24 15.49
N ARG A 162 7.96 -0.49 16.28
CA ARG A 162 8.18 -1.91 16.18
C ARG A 162 6.87 -2.69 16.17
N ASN A 163 5.99 -2.45 17.13
CA ASN A 163 4.77 -3.24 17.29
C ASN A 163 3.81 -3.03 16.11
N THR A 164 3.80 -1.85 15.50
CA THR A 164 2.94 -1.51 14.35
C THR A 164 3.38 -2.22 13.07
N ILE A 165 4.69 -2.31 12.82
CA ILE A 165 5.21 -2.85 11.54
C ILE A 165 5.73 -4.28 11.65
N GLN A 166 5.63 -4.91 12.82
CA GLN A 166 6.30 -6.19 13.11
C GLN A 166 5.96 -7.31 12.12
N HIS A 167 4.73 -7.35 11.57
CA HIS A 167 4.36 -8.38 10.59
C HIS A 167 4.86 -8.06 9.18
N CYS A 168 5.21 -6.82 8.87
CA CYS A 168 5.81 -6.45 7.59
C CYS A 168 7.32 -6.79 7.54
N VAL A 169 8.03 -6.61 8.66
CA VAL A 169 9.51 -6.74 8.74
C VAL A 169 10.04 -8.07 8.17
N PRO A 170 9.44 -9.26 8.42
CA PRO A 170 9.92 -10.53 7.89
C PRO A 170 9.93 -10.63 6.35
N PHE A 171 9.15 -9.79 5.66
CA PHE A 171 9.01 -9.84 4.20
C PHE A 171 9.93 -8.86 3.48
N ILE A 172 10.72 -8.08 4.22
CA ILE A 172 11.66 -7.12 3.66
C ILE A 172 13.03 -7.78 3.51
N ARG A 173 13.56 -7.77 2.28
CA ARG A 173 14.86 -8.39 1.97
C ARG A 173 16.00 -7.43 2.30
N PHE A 174 16.23 -7.17 3.60
CA PHE A 174 17.28 -6.24 4.08
C PHE A 174 18.69 -6.60 3.57
N TYR A 175 18.95 -7.87 3.25
CA TYR A 175 20.21 -8.34 2.67
C TYR A 175 20.38 -8.00 1.19
N ASN A 176 19.41 -7.39 0.53
CA ASN A 176 19.56 -6.89 -0.85
C ASN A 176 19.96 -5.41 -0.91
N LEU A 177 19.92 -4.70 0.22
CA LEU A 177 20.26 -3.27 0.27
C LEU A 177 21.74 -3.07 -0.02
N THR A 178 22.05 -1.88 -0.55
CA THR A 178 23.41 -1.33 -0.60
C THR A 178 23.85 -0.87 0.80
N PHE A 179 25.16 -0.72 0.99
CA PHE A 179 25.71 -0.17 2.24
C PHE A 179 25.15 1.22 2.56
N LYS A 180 25.01 2.07 1.54
CA LYS A 180 24.44 3.41 1.67
C LYS A 180 22.98 3.37 2.11
N GLU A 181 22.15 2.55 1.45
CA GLU A 181 20.74 2.40 1.85
C GLU A 181 20.59 1.85 3.27
N PHE A 182 21.43 0.89 3.66
CA PHE A 182 21.45 0.40 5.03
C PHE A 182 21.77 1.52 6.03
N LEU A 183 22.86 2.27 5.82
CA LEU A 183 23.27 3.36 6.69
C LEU A 183 22.20 4.46 6.79
N ASP A 184 21.71 4.92 5.65
CA ASP A 184 20.84 6.10 5.59
C ASP A 184 19.39 5.78 6.01
N LYS A 185 18.90 4.57 5.69
CA LYS A 185 17.47 4.24 5.81
C LYS A 185 17.15 3.20 6.88
N VAL A 186 18.07 2.28 7.18
CA VAL A 186 17.82 1.18 8.13
C VAL A 186 18.45 1.46 9.49
N SER A 187 19.71 1.91 9.52
CA SER A 187 20.45 2.18 10.75
C SER A 187 19.75 3.15 11.73
N PRO A 188 19.08 4.23 11.27
CA PRO A 188 18.37 5.14 12.19
C PRO A 188 17.23 4.48 12.97
N TYR A 189 16.76 3.33 12.49
CA TYR A 189 15.64 2.57 13.05
C TYR A 189 16.11 1.25 13.69
N GLU A 190 17.38 1.10 14.08
CA GLU A 190 17.92 -0.14 14.66
C GLU A 190 17.06 -0.74 15.78
N LYS A 191 16.44 0.12 16.60
CA LYS A 191 15.65 -0.26 17.79
C LYS A 191 14.32 -0.96 17.46
N ILE A 192 13.83 -0.85 16.22
CA ILE A 192 12.58 -1.50 15.80
C ILE A 192 12.81 -2.85 15.14
N LEU A 193 14.05 -3.20 14.81
CA LEU A 193 14.40 -4.45 14.17
C LEU A 193 14.66 -5.56 15.22
N PRO A 194 14.34 -6.83 14.89
CA PRO A 194 14.80 -7.96 15.69
C PRO A 194 16.33 -7.92 15.87
N VAL A 195 16.78 -8.11 17.11
CA VAL A 195 18.21 -7.97 17.48
C VAL A 195 19.12 -8.83 16.59
N GLU A 196 18.72 -10.08 16.32
CA GLU A 196 19.52 -10.99 15.51
C GLU A 196 19.55 -10.61 14.02
N LEU A 197 18.46 -10.03 13.50
CA LEU A 197 18.43 -9.47 12.15
C LEU A 197 19.42 -8.31 12.05
N TYR A 198 19.36 -7.34 12.95
CA TYR A 198 20.23 -6.16 12.88
C TYR A 198 21.72 -6.53 13.04
N LYS A 199 22.06 -7.43 13.97
CA LYS A 199 23.43 -7.97 14.10
C LYS A 199 23.91 -8.63 12.79
N GLY A 200 23.04 -9.38 12.12
CA GLY A 200 23.33 -10.00 10.84
C GLY A 200 23.60 -8.98 9.74
N LEU A 201 22.83 -7.89 9.70
CA LEU A 201 23.04 -6.78 8.78
C LEU A 201 24.35 -6.05 9.05
N LEU A 202 24.66 -5.75 10.33
CA LEU A 202 25.95 -5.16 10.70
C LEU A 202 27.13 -6.02 10.24
N LYS A 203 27.06 -7.35 10.42
CA LYS A 203 28.11 -8.26 9.92
C LYS A 203 28.26 -8.22 8.41
N LYS A 204 27.16 -8.14 7.65
CA LYS A 204 27.22 -8.01 6.18
C LYS A 204 27.88 -6.69 5.78
N PHE A 205 27.41 -5.59 6.36
CA PHE A 205 27.69 -4.24 5.87
C PHE A 205 28.93 -3.59 6.47
N MET A 206 29.30 -3.94 7.71
CA MET A 206 30.47 -3.36 8.41
C MET A 206 31.72 -4.25 8.35
N ASN A 207 31.69 -5.37 7.62
CA ASN A 207 32.89 -6.18 7.43
C ASN A 207 33.89 -5.42 6.52
N PRO A 208 35.09 -5.08 7.01
CA PRO A 208 36.10 -4.35 6.23
C PRO A 208 36.48 -5.07 4.93
N ASN A 209 36.36 -6.40 4.90
CA ASN A 209 36.69 -7.21 3.73
C ASN A 209 35.67 -7.10 2.59
N ASN A 210 34.46 -6.60 2.85
CA ASN A 210 33.42 -6.40 1.84
C ASN A 210 33.55 -5.04 1.12
N HIS A 211 34.36 -4.13 1.66
CA HIS A 211 34.66 -2.82 1.09
C HIS A 211 36.11 -2.77 0.59
N ARG A 212 36.44 -3.57 -0.42
CA ARG A 212 37.73 -3.36 -1.12
C ARG A 212 37.66 -2.00 -1.82
N PRO A 213 38.60 -1.07 -1.55
CA PRO A 213 38.67 0.17 -2.31
C PRO A 213 39.02 -0.20 -3.76
N SER A 214 38.09 0.02 -4.69
CA SER A 214 38.42 0.04 -6.10
C SER A 214 39.20 1.32 -6.40
N LYS A 215 40.51 1.31 -6.15
CA LYS A 215 41.44 2.25 -6.78
C LYS A 215 42.71 1.51 -7.20
N LYS A 216 42.77 1.18 -8.48
CA LYS A 216 44.04 1.19 -9.21
C LYS A 216 44.53 2.65 -9.14
N PHE A 217 45.59 2.89 -8.40
CA PHE A 217 46.48 4.00 -8.73
C PHE A 217 47.49 3.40 -9.70
N GLU A 218 47.28 3.62 -11.00
CA GLU A 218 48.38 3.57 -11.96
C GLU A 218 49.29 4.75 -11.64
N SER A 219 50.46 4.45 -11.09
CA SER A 219 51.58 5.36 -11.07
C SER A 219 52.11 5.50 -12.49
N THR A 220 51.79 6.59 -13.17
CA THR A 220 52.66 7.09 -14.23
C THR A 220 53.87 7.72 -13.55
N GLN A 221 54.97 6.97 -13.51
CA GLN A 221 56.30 7.56 -13.51
C GLN A 221 56.55 8.02 -14.94
N ASP A 222 56.58 9.33 -15.14
CA ASP A 222 57.25 9.93 -16.31
C ASP A 222 58.54 10.56 -15.76
N ASP A 223 59.67 9.94 -16.10
CA ASP A 223 60.98 10.58 -16.21
C ASP A 223 61.14 11.11 -17.65
#